data_AF-B9F596-F1
#
_entry.id   AF-B9F596-F1
#
_cell.length_a   1.000
_cell.length_b   1.000
_cell.length_c   1.000
_cell.angle_alpha   90.00
_cell.angle_beta   90.00
_cell.angle_gamma   90.00
#
_symmetry.space_group_name_H-M   'P 1'
#
loop_
_entity.id
_entity.type
_entity.pdbx_description
1 polymer ?
#
loop_
_entity_poly.entity_id
_entity_poly.type
_entity_poly.pdbx_seq_one_letter_code
_entity_poly.pdbx_strand_id
1 'polypeptide(L)'
;MATRRAPPPAAAAAADGSIEENAMAILDTAGIKDARDLHDDRCAFLETVRSACLAADSPSPPSWRMYNAVFQILQDSSSLELTMASLHLLMELGKQYPRAYLTDSGSGQALVAVKEAWSPFHLRSDVGCGEIGGNNRHLDHLFDSSRFSSLIEDMVETANDTDANNGIEHIKNMVLLEYLVSTLEADFVPRQIAYKESLDWVIFRESLLQMLLGVEDGISSKEGSAKSAPDLESSLAIISFEFERKALASVQKLFTMVMNLDLIRKEADTMGLTSRADGCRNPILDVILDELTYNISYLSPFLLIFVEWKWKLEIILQYFSKYCGKPAVRTRRSDNSQHDLTLENVLTLFSTAATTKAIVKKMSSEVVQLLLANAYQVCLHLECDSSKDSDTTKKIGATLLQISESFVSAFHNMRKINPDMQLSPFEKEALFTAASMARVLKNKQR
;
A
#
# COMPACT_ATOMS: atom_id res chain seq x y z
N MET A 1 -28.89 -9.16 -29.76
CA MET A 1 -28.31 -10.22 -30.61
C MET A 1 -26.84 -9.86 -30.81
N ALA A 2 -25.82 -10.62 -30.43
CA ALA A 2 -25.74 -12.04 -30.11
C ALA A 2 -25.05 -12.27 -28.75
N THR A 3 -25.62 -13.18 -27.97
CA THR A 3 -25.11 -13.75 -26.73
C THR A 3 -23.91 -14.66 -27.04
N ARG A 4 -22.71 -14.30 -26.59
CA ARG A 4 -21.57 -15.23 -26.58
C ARG A 4 -21.75 -16.23 -25.42
N ARG A 5 -22.26 -17.41 -25.76
CA ARG A 5 -22.26 -18.61 -24.92
C ARG A 5 -20.82 -18.99 -24.59
N ALA A 6 -20.54 -19.30 -23.32
CA ALA A 6 -19.32 -19.98 -22.92
C ALA A 6 -19.19 -21.33 -23.67
N PRO A 7 -18.00 -21.72 -24.15
CA PRO A 7 -17.79 -23.02 -24.77
C PRO A 7 -17.73 -24.12 -23.70
N PRO A 8 -18.07 -25.38 -24.06
CA PRO A 8 -18.03 -26.51 -23.14
C PRO A 8 -16.58 -26.90 -22.78
N PRO A 9 -16.34 -27.46 -21.58
CA PRO A 9 -15.01 -27.58 -20.96
C PRO A 9 -14.08 -28.63 -21.57
N ALA A 10 -14.51 -29.41 -22.56
CA ALA A 10 -13.74 -30.57 -23.04
C ALA A 10 -12.87 -30.30 -24.29
N ALA A 11 -13.11 -29.21 -25.03
CA ALA A 11 -12.38 -28.94 -26.28
C ALA A 11 -11.19 -27.98 -26.13
N ALA A 12 -11.13 -27.20 -25.05
CA ALA A 12 -10.04 -26.25 -24.79
C ALA A 12 -8.75 -26.93 -24.29
N ALA A 13 -8.88 -28.03 -23.54
CA ALA A 13 -7.74 -28.69 -22.89
C ALA A 13 -6.72 -29.34 -23.85
N ALA A 14 -7.11 -29.68 -25.08
CA ALA A 14 -6.23 -30.37 -26.03
C ALA A 14 -5.34 -29.42 -26.86
N ALA A 15 -5.71 -28.14 -26.98
CA ALA A 15 -4.92 -27.15 -27.70
C ALA A 15 -3.92 -26.43 -26.78
N ASP A 16 -4.29 -26.16 -25.53
CA ASP A 16 -3.45 -25.46 -24.54
C ASP A 16 -2.18 -26.26 -24.16
N GLY A 17 -2.23 -27.60 -24.16
CA GLY A 17 -1.07 -28.44 -23.88
C GLY A 17 0.10 -28.22 -24.85
N SER A 18 -0.20 -27.88 -26.13
CA SER A 18 0.84 -27.65 -27.13
C SER A 18 1.60 -26.34 -26.94
N ILE A 19 0.92 -25.28 -26.50
CA ILE A 19 1.54 -23.96 -26.30
C ILE A 19 2.39 -23.98 -25.05
N GLU A 20 1.88 -24.56 -23.96
CA GLU A 20 2.66 -24.73 -22.73
C GLU A 20 3.91 -25.57 -23.00
N GLU A 21 3.79 -26.74 -23.60
CA GLU A 21 4.94 -27.63 -23.88
C GLU A 21 5.97 -26.93 -24.77
N ASN A 22 5.53 -26.24 -25.83
CA ASN A 22 6.43 -25.50 -26.72
C ASN A 22 7.14 -24.34 -26.01
N ALA A 23 6.44 -23.56 -25.20
CA ALA A 23 7.04 -22.46 -24.45
C ALA A 23 8.03 -22.99 -23.40
N MET A 24 7.61 -23.98 -22.61
CA MET A 24 8.46 -24.56 -21.57
C MET A 24 9.69 -25.28 -22.14
N ALA A 25 9.61 -25.84 -23.36
CA ALA A 25 10.74 -26.44 -24.05
C ALA A 25 11.86 -25.44 -24.42
N ILE A 26 11.56 -24.15 -24.55
CA ILE A 26 12.58 -23.10 -24.76
C ILE A 26 13.51 -23.02 -23.56
N LEU A 27 12.96 -23.20 -22.35
CA LEU A 27 13.70 -23.18 -21.09
C LEU A 27 14.34 -24.53 -20.76
N ASP A 28 13.75 -25.64 -21.24
CA ASP A 28 14.25 -27.00 -21.00
C ASP A 28 15.40 -27.35 -21.95
N THR A 29 16.62 -27.08 -21.48
CA THR A 29 17.80 -27.54 -22.19
C THR A 29 18.71 -28.32 -21.27
N ALA A 30 18.71 -29.63 -21.51
CA ALA A 30 19.69 -30.57 -20.98
C ALA A 30 21.08 -30.29 -21.58
N GLY A 31 21.79 -29.26 -21.11
CA GLY A 31 23.16 -28.93 -21.51
C GLY A 31 23.77 -27.78 -20.69
N ILE A 32 25.10 -27.72 -20.62
CA ILE A 32 25.83 -26.56 -20.09
C ILE A 32 25.75 -25.46 -21.15
N LYS A 33 24.94 -24.43 -20.91
CA LYS A 33 24.80 -23.26 -21.77
C LYS A 33 25.72 -22.13 -21.33
N ASP A 34 26.23 -21.36 -22.30
CA ASP A 34 26.88 -20.09 -21.99
C ASP A 34 25.83 -19.09 -21.48
N ALA A 35 26.27 -18.09 -20.70
CA ALA A 35 25.36 -17.09 -20.11
C ALA A 35 24.53 -16.30 -21.16
N ARG A 36 25.04 -16.17 -22.38
CA ARG A 36 24.32 -15.52 -23.50
C ARG A 36 23.19 -16.38 -24.03
N ASP A 37 23.43 -17.67 -24.21
CA ASP A 37 22.40 -18.61 -24.68
C ASP A 37 21.22 -18.60 -23.70
N LEU A 38 21.51 -18.66 -22.39
CA LEU A 38 20.48 -18.57 -21.35
C LEU A 38 19.68 -17.26 -21.38
N HIS A 39 20.31 -16.12 -21.66
CA HIS A 39 19.63 -14.83 -21.78
C HIS A 39 18.68 -14.83 -22.98
N ASP A 40 19.17 -15.27 -24.14
CA ASP A 40 18.39 -15.30 -25.39
C ASP A 40 17.19 -16.25 -25.29
N ASP A 41 17.36 -17.41 -24.64
CA ASP A 41 16.26 -18.35 -24.41
C ASP A 41 15.20 -17.77 -23.47
N ARG A 42 15.61 -17.07 -22.40
CA ARG A 42 14.67 -16.39 -21.50
C ARG A 42 13.90 -15.29 -22.24
N CYS A 43 14.56 -14.50 -23.08
CA CYS A 43 13.89 -13.51 -23.93
C CYS A 43 12.91 -14.16 -24.91
N ALA A 44 13.32 -15.23 -25.60
CA ALA A 44 12.47 -15.97 -26.53
C ALA A 44 11.26 -16.60 -25.84
N PHE A 45 11.44 -17.11 -24.62
CA PHE A 45 10.36 -17.61 -23.78
C PHE A 45 9.35 -16.50 -23.45
N LEU A 46 9.81 -15.36 -22.93
CA LEU A 46 8.94 -14.23 -22.57
C LEU A 46 8.12 -13.75 -23.78
N GLU A 47 8.75 -13.65 -24.97
CA GLU A 47 8.06 -13.23 -26.19
C GLU A 47 7.06 -14.29 -26.69
N THR A 48 7.37 -15.57 -26.52
CA THR A 48 6.45 -16.67 -26.86
C THR A 48 5.20 -16.61 -25.99
N VAL A 49 5.36 -16.41 -24.68
CA VAL A 49 4.24 -16.24 -23.74
C VAL A 49 3.42 -15.00 -24.10
N ARG A 50 4.07 -13.87 -24.37
CA ARG A 50 3.40 -12.63 -24.81
C ARG A 50 2.58 -12.86 -26.08
N SER A 51 3.19 -13.46 -27.09
CA SER A 51 2.56 -13.72 -28.38
C SER A 51 1.34 -14.62 -28.25
N ALA A 52 1.45 -15.72 -27.50
CA ALA A 52 0.36 -16.68 -27.33
C ALA A 52 -0.79 -16.15 -26.47
N CYS A 53 -0.48 -15.44 -25.37
CA CYS A 53 -1.46 -15.09 -24.35
C CYS A 53 -2.01 -13.66 -24.45
N LEU A 54 -1.37 -12.77 -25.23
CA LEU A 54 -1.82 -11.38 -25.36
C LEU A 54 -2.11 -10.98 -26.81
N ALA A 55 -1.30 -11.44 -27.77
CA ALA A 55 -1.37 -10.98 -29.16
C ALA A 55 -2.08 -11.95 -30.14
N ALA A 56 -2.38 -13.18 -29.72
CA ALA A 56 -3.03 -14.18 -30.56
C ALA A 56 -4.47 -13.79 -30.93
N ASP A 57 -4.97 -14.30 -32.06
CA ASP A 57 -6.35 -14.08 -32.53
C ASP A 57 -7.40 -14.60 -31.52
N SER A 58 -7.03 -15.63 -30.76
CA SER A 58 -7.82 -16.20 -29.66
C SER A 58 -6.92 -16.43 -28.44
N PRO A 59 -6.62 -15.39 -27.64
CA PRO A 59 -5.63 -15.49 -26.58
C PRO A 59 -6.20 -16.30 -25.40
N SER A 60 -5.43 -17.30 -24.94
CA SER A 60 -5.74 -18.09 -23.75
C SER A 60 -4.86 -17.65 -22.57
N PRO A 61 -5.36 -17.75 -21.32
CA PRO A 61 -4.56 -17.44 -20.15
C PRO A 61 -3.32 -18.36 -20.08
N PRO A 62 -2.14 -17.84 -19.69
CA PRO A 62 -0.98 -18.68 -19.47
C PRO A 62 -1.28 -19.74 -18.41
N SER A 63 -0.68 -20.92 -18.57
CA SER A 63 -0.75 -21.93 -17.53
C SER A 63 0.04 -21.49 -16.29
N TRP A 64 -0.25 -22.11 -15.14
CA TRP A 64 0.47 -21.81 -13.90
C TRP A 64 1.97 -22.00 -14.03
N ARG A 65 2.44 -22.96 -14.86
CA ARG A 65 3.88 -23.21 -15.11
C ARG A 65 4.51 -22.06 -15.91
N MET A 66 3.80 -21.54 -16.90
CA MET A 66 4.26 -20.39 -17.68
C MET A 66 4.36 -19.14 -16.80
N TYR A 67 3.31 -18.82 -16.01
CA TYR A 67 3.37 -17.72 -15.03
C TYR A 67 4.54 -17.87 -14.07
N ASN A 68 4.71 -19.08 -13.53
CA ASN A 68 5.77 -19.37 -12.59
C ASN A 68 7.17 -19.17 -13.18
N ALA A 69 7.37 -19.59 -14.43
CA ALA A 69 8.63 -19.41 -15.14
C ALA A 69 8.91 -17.93 -15.44
N VAL A 70 7.91 -17.15 -15.89
CA VAL A 70 8.06 -15.69 -16.06
C VAL A 70 8.48 -15.02 -14.74
N PHE A 71 7.83 -15.39 -13.63
CA PHE A 71 8.14 -14.85 -12.33
C PHE A 71 9.53 -15.25 -11.81
N GLN A 72 9.95 -16.49 -12.03
CA GLN A 72 11.31 -16.94 -11.71
C GLN A 72 12.37 -16.20 -12.55
N ILE A 73 12.10 -15.95 -13.84
CA ILE A 73 13.01 -15.13 -14.68
C ILE A 73 13.17 -13.73 -14.09
N LEU A 74 12.09 -13.11 -13.58
CA LEU A 74 12.17 -11.82 -12.89
C LEU A 74 13.10 -11.91 -11.66
N GLN A 75 12.92 -12.91 -10.80
CA GLN A 75 13.69 -13.10 -9.56
C GLN A 75 15.17 -13.42 -9.80
N ASP A 76 15.45 -14.23 -10.83
CA ASP A 76 16.77 -14.74 -11.17
C ASP A 76 17.45 -13.92 -12.29
N SER A 77 16.89 -12.77 -12.65
CA SER A 77 17.44 -11.91 -13.70
C SER A 77 18.73 -11.24 -13.23
N SER A 78 19.77 -11.34 -14.07
CA SER A 78 21.03 -10.61 -13.93
C SER A 78 21.15 -9.43 -14.91
N SER A 79 20.06 -9.14 -15.66
CA SER A 79 20.00 -8.11 -16.69
C SER A 79 18.74 -7.29 -16.53
N LEU A 80 18.89 -5.97 -16.59
CA LEU A 80 17.77 -5.02 -16.53
C LEU A 80 16.74 -5.27 -17.65
N GLU A 81 17.19 -5.72 -18.82
CA GLU A 81 16.30 -6.06 -19.95
C GLU A 81 15.33 -7.17 -19.56
N LEU A 82 15.85 -8.28 -19.00
CA LEU A 82 15.03 -9.39 -18.55
C LEU A 82 14.14 -9.00 -17.37
N THR A 83 14.65 -8.20 -16.42
CA THR A 83 13.87 -7.68 -15.29
C THR A 83 12.66 -6.90 -15.79
N MET A 84 12.88 -5.94 -16.69
CA MET A 84 11.80 -5.09 -17.21
C MET A 84 10.85 -5.83 -18.15
N ALA A 85 11.35 -6.71 -19.02
CA ALA A 85 10.53 -7.51 -19.91
C ALA A 85 9.59 -8.45 -19.13
N SER A 86 10.12 -9.09 -18.07
CA SER A 86 9.33 -9.97 -17.19
C SER A 86 8.29 -9.17 -16.40
N LEU A 87 8.67 -8.03 -15.81
CA LEU A 87 7.73 -7.13 -15.12
C LEU A 87 6.57 -6.73 -16.04
N HIS A 88 6.89 -6.18 -17.22
CA HIS A 88 5.87 -5.70 -18.15
C HIS A 88 4.92 -6.83 -18.56
N LEU A 89 5.47 -8.01 -18.91
CA LEU A 89 4.66 -9.16 -19.26
C LEU A 89 3.72 -9.57 -18.11
N LEU A 90 4.23 -9.69 -16.88
CA LEU A 90 3.41 -10.04 -15.73
C LEU A 90 2.31 -9.01 -15.46
N MET A 91 2.61 -7.72 -15.61
CA MET A 91 1.64 -6.63 -15.43
C MET A 91 0.55 -6.64 -16.52
N GLU A 92 0.91 -6.93 -17.77
CA GLU A 92 -0.07 -7.05 -18.87
C GLU A 92 -0.94 -8.29 -18.71
N LEU A 93 -0.35 -9.43 -18.35
CA LEU A 93 -1.07 -10.66 -18.06
C LEU A 93 -2.06 -10.47 -16.90
N GLY A 94 -1.64 -9.79 -15.82
CA GLY A 94 -2.52 -9.49 -14.69
C GLY A 94 -3.70 -8.57 -15.03
N LYS A 95 -3.53 -7.67 -16.01
CA LYS A 95 -4.62 -6.83 -16.54
C LYS A 95 -5.59 -7.61 -17.41
N GLN A 96 -5.06 -8.47 -18.27
CA GLN A 96 -5.87 -9.27 -19.20
C GLN A 96 -6.63 -10.39 -18.48
N TYR A 97 -6.00 -10.98 -17.46
CA TYR A 97 -6.51 -12.13 -16.71
C TYR A 97 -6.52 -11.84 -15.20
N PRO A 98 -7.36 -10.89 -14.74
CA PRO A 98 -7.38 -10.50 -13.34
C PRO A 98 -7.92 -11.61 -12.45
N ARG A 99 -7.32 -11.75 -11.27
CA ARG A 99 -7.75 -12.73 -10.24
C ARG A 99 -9.11 -12.39 -9.64
N ALA A 100 -9.39 -11.11 -9.46
CA ALA A 100 -10.65 -10.61 -8.97
C ALA A 100 -11.12 -9.46 -9.86
N TYR A 101 -12.39 -9.45 -10.24
CA TYR A 101 -12.98 -8.37 -11.04
C TYR A 101 -14.48 -8.26 -10.79
N LEU A 102 -15.04 -7.10 -11.14
CA LEU A 102 -16.47 -6.84 -11.03
C LEU A 102 -17.15 -7.08 -12.38
N THR A 103 -18.35 -7.65 -12.34
CA THR A 103 -19.20 -7.88 -13.51
C THR A 103 -20.57 -7.29 -13.28
N ASP A 104 -21.15 -6.70 -14.32
CA ASP A 104 -22.53 -6.24 -14.25
C ASP A 104 -23.47 -7.45 -14.26
N SER A 105 -24.09 -7.72 -13.11
CA SER A 105 -25.23 -8.63 -13.01
C SER A 105 -26.52 -7.82 -13.14
N GLY A 106 -27.60 -8.46 -13.58
CA GLY A 106 -28.91 -7.80 -13.71
C GLY A 106 -29.47 -7.20 -12.41
N SER A 107 -28.82 -7.46 -11.26
CA SER A 107 -29.15 -6.95 -9.92
C SER A 107 -28.09 -6.03 -9.30
N GLY A 108 -26.98 -5.71 -9.98
CA GLY A 108 -25.87 -4.90 -9.44
C GLY A 108 -24.49 -5.41 -9.86
N GLN A 109 -23.40 -4.84 -9.32
CA GLN A 109 -22.05 -5.37 -9.58
C GLN A 109 -21.81 -6.63 -8.75
N ALA A 110 -21.38 -7.71 -9.41
CA ALA A 110 -21.03 -8.97 -8.78
C ALA A 110 -19.53 -9.20 -8.88
N LEU A 111 -18.90 -9.52 -7.75
CA LEU A 111 -17.50 -9.90 -7.69
C LEU A 111 -17.31 -11.32 -8.25
N VAL A 112 -16.38 -11.46 -9.18
CA VAL A 112 -15.87 -12.75 -9.65
C VAL A 112 -14.45 -12.91 -9.14
N ALA A 113 -14.22 -13.92 -8.31
CA ALA A 113 -12.90 -14.32 -7.84
C ALA A 113 -12.51 -15.66 -8.48
N VAL A 114 -11.45 -15.66 -9.27
CA VAL A 114 -10.96 -16.85 -9.99
C VAL A 114 -10.13 -17.70 -9.03
N LYS A 115 -10.74 -18.76 -8.49
CA LYS A 115 -10.12 -19.63 -7.46
C LYS A 115 -8.81 -20.25 -7.90
N GLU A 116 -8.68 -20.61 -9.18
CA GLU A 116 -7.52 -21.30 -9.76
C GLU A 116 -6.48 -20.34 -10.38
N ALA A 117 -6.67 -19.02 -10.23
CA ALA A 117 -5.70 -18.07 -10.75
C ALA A 117 -4.37 -18.17 -10.00
N TRP A 118 -3.28 -18.20 -10.77
CA TRP A 118 -1.92 -18.18 -10.25
C TRP A 118 -1.66 -16.92 -9.41
N SER A 119 -0.79 -17.04 -8.41
CA SER A 119 -0.40 -15.94 -7.52
C SER A 119 1.09 -16.02 -7.20
N PRO A 120 1.80 -14.88 -7.09
CA PRO A 120 3.20 -14.87 -6.65
C PRO A 120 3.34 -15.17 -5.15
N PHE A 121 2.23 -15.37 -4.42
CA PHE A 121 2.22 -15.60 -2.98
C PHE A 121 1.95 -17.06 -2.62
N HIS A 122 2.71 -17.59 -1.66
CA HIS A 122 2.44 -18.86 -1.01
C HIS A 122 1.65 -18.64 0.28
N LEU A 123 0.32 -18.53 0.14
CA LEU A 123 -0.57 -18.25 1.26
C LEU A 123 -1.18 -19.56 1.75
N ARG A 124 -0.77 -20.01 2.94
CA ARG A 124 -1.26 -21.25 3.56
C ARG A 124 -2.76 -21.10 3.85
N SER A 125 -3.60 -21.74 3.04
CA SER A 125 -5.01 -21.91 3.35
C SER A 125 -5.18 -23.15 4.22
N ASP A 126 -5.58 -22.98 5.48
CA ASP A 126 -6.06 -24.07 6.33
C ASP A 126 -7.48 -24.52 5.89
N VAL A 127 -7.63 -24.92 4.62
CA VAL A 127 -8.78 -25.71 4.13
C VAL A 127 -8.28 -26.59 2.99
N GLY A 128 -8.31 -27.90 3.23
CA GLY A 128 -7.65 -28.91 2.41
C GLY A 128 -7.91 -28.83 0.91
N CYS A 129 -6.82 -28.87 0.15
CA CYS A 129 -6.75 -29.61 -1.09
C CYS A 129 -5.86 -30.83 -0.80
N GLY A 130 -6.47 -32.02 -0.82
CA GLY A 130 -5.78 -33.27 -0.56
C GLY A 130 -4.71 -33.55 -1.62
N GLU A 131 -3.66 -34.22 -1.17
CA GLU A 131 -2.78 -35.08 -1.97
C GLU A 131 -2.28 -34.50 -3.31
N ILE A 132 -1.29 -33.61 -3.24
CA ILE A 132 -0.21 -33.65 -4.23
C ILE A 132 1.05 -34.00 -3.46
N GLY A 133 1.31 -35.30 -3.34
CA GLY A 133 2.63 -35.84 -3.02
C GLY A 133 3.56 -35.53 -4.19
N GLY A 134 4.10 -34.31 -4.23
CA GLY A 134 5.08 -33.84 -5.19
C GLY A 134 5.99 -32.83 -4.49
N ASN A 135 7.30 -32.94 -4.70
CA ASN A 135 8.34 -32.11 -4.09
C ASN A 135 7.90 -30.65 -3.78
N ASN A 136 7.88 -30.28 -2.50
CA ASN A 136 7.65 -28.90 -2.03
C ASN A 136 8.64 -27.86 -2.61
N ARG A 137 9.71 -28.31 -3.28
CA ARG A 137 10.73 -27.46 -3.93
C ARG A 137 10.18 -26.54 -5.02
N HIS A 138 8.98 -26.80 -5.55
CA HIS A 138 8.36 -25.99 -6.60
C HIS A 138 7.69 -24.70 -6.10
N LEU A 139 7.62 -24.48 -4.79
CA LEU A 139 6.99 -23.30 -4.19
C LEU A 139 8.00 -22.40 -3.47
N ASP A 140 9.26 -22.85 -3.36
CA ASP A 140 10.30 -22.17 -2.60
C ASP A 140 10.53 -20.74 -3.08
N HIS A 141 10.27 -20.41 -4.35
CA HIS A 141 10.49 -19.08 -4.91
C HIS A 141 9.31 -18.12 -4.72
N LEU A 142 8.13 -18.60 -4.31
CA LEU A 142 6.95 -17.75 -4.07
C LEU A 142 7.07 -16.96 -2.75
N PHE A 143 6.33 -15.86 -2.63
CA PHE A 143 6.37 -14.98 -1.47
C PHE A 143 5.41 -15.41 -0.37
N ASP A 144 5.94 -15.74 0.80
CA ASP A 144 5.20 -15.73 2.06
C ASP A 144 5.50 -14.43 2.84
N SER A 145 4.98 -14.31 4.06
CA SER A 145 5.23 -13.16 4.94
C SER A 145 6.73 -12.95 5.21
N SER A 146 7.48 -14.04 5.41
CA SER A 146 8.92 -13.99 5.75
C SER A 146 9.77 -13.50 4.58
N ARG A 147 9.50 -13.99 3.36
CA ARG A 147 10.16 -13.56 2.13
C ARG A 147 9.79 -12.14 1.75
N PHE A 148 8.54 -11.73 2.03
CA PHE A 148 8.13 -10.35 1.84
C PHE A 148 8.91 -9.41 2.78
N SER A 149 9.09 -9.78 4.06
CA SER A 149 9.93 -9.02 5.00
C SER A 149 11.39 -8.97 4.54
N SER A 150 11.93 -10.11 4.12
CA SER A 150 13.32 -10.21 3.65
C SER A 150 13.56 -9.30 2.44
N LEU A 151 12.62 -9.24 1.48
CA LEU A 151 12.71 -8.31 0.35
C LEU A 151 12.82 -6.85 0.79
N ILE A 152 12.07 -6.43 1.82
CA ILE A 152 12.15 -5.07 2.34
C ILE A 152 13.51 -4.82 3.02
N GLU A 153 14.00 -5.79 3.79
CA GLU A 153 15.32 -5.72 4.43
C GLU A 153 16.45 -5.64 3.40
N ASP A 154 16.41 -6.50 2.37
CA ASP A 154 17.38 -6.53 1.27
C ASP A 154 17.40 -5.22 0.50
N MET A 155 16.23 -4.59 0.28
CA MET A 155 16.14 -3.26 -0.33
C MET A 155 16.85 -2.19 0.51
N VAL A 156 16.75 -2.25 1.83
CA VAL A 156 17.42 -1.29 2.72
C VAL A 156 18.92 -1.58 2.79
N GLU A 157 19.34 -2.84 2.82
CA GLU A 157 20.76 -3.22 2.87
C GLU A 157 21.48 -2.83 1.58
N THR A 158 20.92 -3.20 0.42
CA THR A 158 21.50 -2.88 -0.90
C THR A 158 21.58 -1.38 -1.19
N ALA A 159 20.72 -0.55 -0.59
CA ALA A 159 20.81 0.91 -0.69
C ALA A 159 22.05 1.49 0.00
N ASN A 160 22.63 0.78 0.97
CA ASN A 160 23.77 1.25 1.77
C ASN A 160 25.12 0.73 1.25
N ASP A 161 25.12 -0.16 0.25
CA ASP A 161 26.31 -0.81 -0.28
C ASP A 161 26.70 -0.24 -1.66
N THR A 162 27.98 0.08 -1.85
CA THR A 162 28.50 0.86 -2.99
C THR A 162 28.97 0.03 -4.17
N ASP A 163 28.86 -1.31 -4.12
CA ASP A 163 29.32 -2.17 -5.20
C ASP A 163 28.38 -2.12 -6.42
N ALA A 164 28.94 -1.95 -7.63
CA ALA A 164 28.17 -1.80 -8.87
C ALA A 164 27.24 -2.99 -9.19
N ASN A 165 27.59 -4.21 -8.73
CA ASN A 165 26.76 -5.41 -8.88
C ASN A 165 25.48 -5.33 -8.02
N ASN A 166 25.51 -4.56 -6.94
CA ASN A 166 24.37 -4.34 -6.06
C ASN A 166 23.33 -3.40 -6.68
N GLY A 167 23.71 -2.56 -7.65
CA GLY A 167 22.78 -1.63 -8.29
C GLY A 167 21.66 -2.33 -9.08
N ILE A 168 22.00 -3.38 -9.83
CA ILE A 168 20.99 -4.18 -10.57
C ILE A 168 20.13 -4.97 -9.61
N GLU A 169 20.72 -5.56 -8.56
CA GLU A 169 19.97 -6.28 -7.53
C GLU A 169 19.02 -5.37 -6.75
N HIS A 170 19.45 -4.15 -6.40
CA HIS A 170 18.63 -3.14 -5.76
C HIS A 170 17.42 -2.75 -6.63
N ILE A 171 17.65 -2.48 -7.92
CA ILE A 171 16.57 -2.21 -8.88
C ILE A 171 15.62 -3.40 -9.01
N LYS A 172 16.15 -4.63 -9.12
CA LYS A 172 15.35 -5.85 -9.19
C LYS A 172 14.44 -5.99 -7.98
N ASN A 173 14.95 -5.72 -6.77
CA ASN A 173 14.16 -5.79 -5.54
C ASN A 173 13.04 -4.73 -5.52
N MET A 174 13.31 -3.50 -5.98
CA MET A 174 12.27 -2.48 -6.16
C MET A 174 11.19 -2.89 -7.17
N VAL A 175 11.59 -3.46 -8.30
CA VAL A 175 10.68 -3.94 -9.33
C VAL A 175 9.82 -5.11 -8.83
N LEU A 176 10.42 -6.04 -8.07
CA LEU A 176 9.69 -7.12 -7.41
C LEU A 176 8.65 -6.56 -6.44
N LEU A 177 9.02 -5.57 -5.62
CA LEU A 177 8.07 -4.91 -4.71
C LEU A 177 6.91 -4.28 -5.49
N GLU A 178 7.19 -3.56 -6.58
CA GLU A 178 6.18 -2.95 -7.45
C GLU A 178 5.19 -4.00 -7.98
N TYR A 179 5.68 -5.12 -8.48
CA TYR A 179 4.85 -6.20 -8.99
C TYR A 179 3.97 -6.84 -7.89
N LEU A 180 4.57 -7.14 -6.73
CA LEU A 180 3.86 -7.75 -5.61
C LEU A 180 2.74 -6.84 -5.10
N VAL A 181 3.02 -5.54 -4.91
CA VAL A 181 2.03 -4.57 -4.46
C VAL A 181 0.92 -4.39 -5.49
N SER A 182 1.26 -4.34 -6.78
CA SER A 182 0.27 -4.24 -7.86
C SER A 182 -0.66 -5.46 -7.88
N THR A 183 -0.12 -6.65 -7.61
CA THR A 183 -0.90 -7.89 -7.51
C THR A 183 -1.84 -7.88 -6.30
N LEU A 184 -1.37 -7.39 -5.15
CA LEU A 184 -2.22 -7.20 -3.97
C LEU A 184 -3.35 -6.21 -4.24
N GLU A 185 -3.06 -5.10 -4.91
CA GLU A 185 -4.06 -4.08 -5.25
C GLU A 185 -5.12 -4.59 -6.22
N ALA A 186 -4.70 -5.29 -7.27
CA ALA A 186 -5.60 -5.85 -8.27
C ALA A 186 -6.60 -6.85 -7.67
N ASP A 187 -6.23 -7.55 -6.61
CA ASP A 187 -7.14 -8.41 -5.84
C ASP A 187 -7.96 -7.60 -4.81
N PHE A 188 -7.35 -6.64 -4.12
CA PHE A 188 -7.96 -5.90 -3.01
C PHE A 188 -9.05 -4.91 -3.45
N VAL A 189 -8.82 -4.14 -4.52
CA VAL A 189 -9.73 -3.05 -4.92
C VAL A 189 -11.11 -3.56 -5.36
N PRO A 190 -11.24 -4.58 -6.23
CA PRO A 190 -12.53 -5.15 -6.60
C PRO A 190 -13.29 -5.69 -5.39
N ARG A 191 -12.58 -6.34 -4.46
CA ARG A 191 -13.13 -6.85 -3.20
C ARG A 191 -13.66 -5.73 -2.31
N GLN A 192 -12.95 -4.62 -2.24
CA GLN A 192 -13.39 -3.43 -1.50
C GLN A 192 -14.68 -2.83 -2.03
N ILE A 193 -14.80 -2.71 -3.35
CA ILE A 193 -16.02 -2.20 -3.97
C ILE A 193 -17.18 -3.15 -3.68
N ALA A 194 -16.99 -4.45 -3.91
CA ALA A 194 -18.02 -5.46 -3.67
C ALA A 194 -18.47 -5.54 -2.20
N TYR A 195 -17.55 -5.42 -1.25
CA TYR A 195 -17.90 -5.37 0.18
C TYR A 195 -18.75 -4.16 0.53
N LYS A 196 -18.46 -2.97 -0.02
CA LYS A 196 -19.25 -1.77 0.26
C LYS A 196 -20.71 -1.91 -0.18
N GLU A 197 -20.97 -2.72 -1.20
CA GLU A 197 -22.33 -2.99 -1.71
C GLU A 197 -23.02 -4.14 -0.96
N SER A 198 -22.28 -5.21 -0.66
CA SER A 198 -22.85 -6.45 -0.10
C SER A 198 -22.79 -6.55 1.42
N LEU A 199 -21.85 -5.85 2.06
CA LEU A 199 -21.42 -6.02 3.45
C LEU A 199 -20.97 -7.46 3.77
N ASP A 200 -20.54 -8.23 2.77
CA ASP A 200 -20.06 -9.59 2.98
C ASP A 200 -18.56 -9.62 3.33
N TRP A 201 -18.25 -9.75 4.63
CA TRP A 201 -16.88 -9.81 5.14
C TRP A 201 -16.06 -10.97 4.55
N VAL A 202 -16.70 -12.06 4.10
CA VAL A 202 -16.00 -13.21 3.49
C VAL A 202 -15.15 -12.79 2.30
N ILE A 203 -15.64 -11.80 1.53
CA ILE A 203 -14.95 -11.24 0.37
C ILE A 203 -13.54 -10.75 0.73
N PHE A 204 -13.39 -10.12 1.90
CA PHE A 204 -12.11 -9.59 2.39
C PHE A 204 -11.25 -10.63 3.11
N ARG A 205 -11.88 -11.54 3.84
CA ARG A 205 -11.17 -12.66 4.48
C ARG A 205 -10.33 -13.45 3.47
N GLU A 206 -10.84 -13.59 2.25
CA GLU A 206 -10.19 -14.30 1.15
C GLU A 206 -9.27 -13.42 0.27
N SER A 207 -9.07 -12.14 0.63
CA SER A 207 -8.15 -11.27 -0.10
C SER A 207 -6.69 -11.68 0.14
N LEU A 208 -5.85 -11.53 -0.89
CA LEU A 208 -4.41 -11.80 -0.79
C LEU A 208 -3.77 -11.02 0.35
N LEU A 209 -4.15 -9.75 0.50
CA LEU A 209 -3.63 -8.87 1.54
C LEU A 209 -3.98 -9.37 2.95
N GLN A 210 -5.25 -9.75 3.20
CA GLN A 210 -5.66 -10.27 4.51
C GLN A 210 -4.99 -11.61 4.84
N MET A 211 -4.80 -12.47 3.83
CA MET A 211 -4.09 -13.74 4.01
C MET A 211 -2.59 -13.53 4.29
N LEU A 212 -1.93 -12.61 3.57
CA LEU A 212 -0.52 -12.28 3.80
C LEU A 212 -0.28 -11.74 5.22
N LEU A 213 -1.18 -10.88 5.70
CA LEU A 213 -1.13 -10.28 7.03
C LEU A 213 -1.67 -11.18 8.16
N GLY A 214 -2.37 -12.26 7.81
CA GLY A 214 -3.02 -13.17 8.74
C GLY A 214 -2.14 -14.35 9.18
N VAL A 215 -0.98 -14.54 8.55
CA VAL A 215 0.03 -15.50 9.00
C VAL A 215 0.72 -14.90 10.24
N GLU A 216 0.32 -15.35 11.42
CA GLU A 216 1.04 -15.08 12.67
C GLU A 216 2.41 -15.76 12.63
N ASP A 217 3.39 -15.12 12.02
CA ASP A 217 4.78 -15.34 12.35
C ASP A 217 5.38 -14.03 12.86
N GLY A 218 5.88 -14.09 14.09
CA GLY A 218 6.37 -12.93 14.83
C GLY A 218 7.44 -12.18 14.05
N ILE A 219 7.10 -10.96 13.62
CA ILE A 219 8.06 -10.02 13.06
C ILE A 219 9.01 -9.61 14.18
N SER A 220 10.17 -10.27 14.23
CA SER A 220 11.33 -9.84 15.00
C SER A 220 11.99 -8.69 14.22
N SER A 221 11.57 -7.45 14.50
CA SER A 221 12.28 -6.26 13.99
C SER A 221 13.70 -6.22 14.56
N LYS A 222 14.72 -6.28 13.68
CA LYS A 222 16.08 -5.88 14.02
C LYS A 222 16.24 -4.39 13.70
N GLU A 223 16.70 -3.60 14.65
CA GLU A 223 17.02 -2.18 14.47
C GLU A 223 18.15 -2.00 13.44
N GLY A 224 17.81 -1.49 12.26
CA GLY A 224 18.75 -1.05 11.24
C GLY A 224 19.07 0.44 11.39
N SER A 225 20.32 0.78 11.70
CA SER A 225 20.81 2.17 11.70
C SER A 225 21.26 2.55 10.29
N ALA A 226 20.51 3.44 9.63
CA ALA A 226 20.87 3.99 8.33
C ALA A 226 22.09 4.92 8.43
N LYS A 227 23.11 4.70 7.59
CA LYS A 227 24.24 5.63 7.40
C LYS A 227 24.13 6.25 6.01
N SER A 228 24.42 7.54 5.92
CA SER A 228 24.35 8.32 4.67
C SER A 228 25.39 7.85 3.66
N ALA A 229 24.95 7.59 2.43
CA ALA A 229 25.79 7.26 1.27
C ALA A 229 26.30 8.53 0.55
N PRO A 230 27.52 8.50 -0.04
CA PRO A 230 27.95 9.47 -1.04
C PRO A 230 27.85 8.92 -2.48
N ASP A 231 27.60 9.90 -3.37
CA ASP A 231 27.57 9.96 -4.85
C ASP A 231 27.98 8.73 -5.71
N LEU A 232 27.07 8.29 -6.59
CA LEU A 232 27.31 7.32 -7.67
C LEU A 232 26.95 7.90 -9.06
N GLU A 233 27.71 7.47 -10.07
CA GLU A 233 27.66 7.76 -11.51
C GLU A 233 26.32 8.24 -12.12
N SER A 234 26.40 9.35 -12.87
CA SER A 234 25.29 10.22 -13.28
C SER A 234 24.17 9.58 -14.12
N SER A 235 24.35 8.41 -14.74
CA SER A 235 23.30 7.73 -15.52
C SER A 235 22.61 6.59 -14.75
N LEU A 236 23.36 5.85 -13.92
CA LEU A 236 22.80 4.87 -13.00
C LEU A 236 22.01 5.55 -11.87
N ALA A 237 22.46 6.72 -11.40
CA ALA A 237 21.74 7.50 -10.40
C ALA A 237 20.35 7.96 -10.88
N ILE A 238 20.21 8.37 -12.15
CA ILE A 238 18.91 8.79 -12.71
C ILE A 238 17.96 7.59 -12.82
N ILE A 239 18.47 6.44 -13.26
CA ILE A 239 17.69 5.21 -13.38
C ILE A 239 17.27 4.72 -11.99
N SER A 240 18.19 4.68 -11.02
CA SER A 240 17.90 4.33 -9.61
C SER A 240 16.82 5.23 -9.05
N PHE A 241 16.90 6.55 -9.26
CA PHE A 241 15.91 7.50 -8.77
C PHE A 241 14.49 7.25 -9.33
N GLU A 242 14.36 6.82 -10.59
CA GLU A 242 13.05 6.46 -11.13
C GLU A 242 12.46 5.22 -10.43
N PHE A 243 13.28 4.20 -10.22
CA PHE A 243 12.87 2.99 -9.51
C PHE A 243 12.58 3.27 -8.02
N GLU A 244 13.37 4.11 -7.35
CA GLU A 244 13.14 4.53 -5.96
C GLU A 244 11.78 5.23 -5.83
N ARG A 245 11.43 6.11 -6.78
CA ARG A 245 10.11 6.74 -6.78
C ARG A 245 8.98 5.73 -6.97
N LYS A 246 9.13 4.74 -7.85
CA LYS A 246 8.12 3.69 -8.07
C LYS A 246 8.00 2.75 -6.88
N ALA A 247 9.11 2.37 -6.28
CA ALA A 247 9.15 1.59 -5.05
C ALA A 247 8.48 2.35 -3.90
N LEU A 248 8.79 3.64 -3.75
CA LEU A 248 8.15 4.48 -2.75
C LEU A 248 6.64 4.58 -2.96
N ALA A 249 6.19 4.78 -4.20
CA ALA A 249 4.76 4.78 -4.53
C ALA A 249 4.11 3.42 -4.20
N SER A 250 4.81 2.32 -4.45
CA SER A 250 4.39 0.96 -4.08
C SER A 250 4.25 0.80 -2.56
N VAL A 251 5.22 1.27 -1.77
CA VAL A 251 5.13 1.25 -0.29
C VAL A 251 3.94 2.08 0.20
N GLN A 252 3.74 3.28 -0.33
CA GLN A 252 2.60 4.14 0.03
C GLN A 252 1.26 3.49 -0.29
N LYS A 253 1.17 2.84 -1.46
CA LYS A 253 -0.01 2.08 -1.88
C LYS A 253 -0.26 0.89 -0.96
N LEU A 254 0.77 0.15 -0.58
CA LEU A 254 0.66 -0.94 0.39
C LEU A 254 0.11 -0.44 1.73
N PHE A 255 0.69 0.62 2.30
CA PHE A 255 0.17 1.21 3.53
C PHE A 255 -1.29 1.67 3.40
N THR A 256 -1.63 2.28 2.27
CA THR A 256 -3.01 2.70 1.98
C THR A 256 -3.97 1.51 1.97
N MET A 257 -3.64 0.41 1.30
CA MET A 257 -4.49 -0.79 1.29
C MET A 257 -4.63 -1.42 2.67
N VAL A 258 -3.52 -1.51 3.39
CA VAL A 258 -3.47 -2.06 4.76
C VAL A 258 -4.33 -1.24 5.72
N MET A 259 -4.21 0.09 5.69
CA MET A 259 -5.02 0.95 6.55
C MET A 259 -6.51 0.92 6.14
N ASN A 260 -6.81 0.80 4.83
CA ASN A 260 -8.18 0.56 4.36
C ASN A 260 -8.74 -0.74 4.96
N LEU A 261 -7.96 -1.82 4.93
CA LEU A 261 -8.34 -3.10 5.50
C LEU A 261 -8.65 -2.98 7.00
N ASP A 262 -7.83 -2.23 7.75
CA ASP A 262 -8.08 -1.96 9.18
C ASP A 262 -9.40 -1.22 9.43
N LEU A 263 -9.70 -0.19 8.63
CA LEU A 263 -10.95 0.54 8.74
C LEU A 263 -12.16 -0.34 8.44
N ILE A 264 -12.09 -1.11 7.35
CA ILE A 264 -13.17 -2.01 6.92
C ILE A 264 -13.39 -3.10 7.95
N ARG A 265 -12.32 -3.69 8.48
CA ARG A 265 -12.40 -4.69 9.54
C ARG A 265 -13.05 -4.12 10.79
N LYS A 266 -12.65 -2.93 11.22
CA LYS A 266 -13.25 -2.24 12.36
C LYS A 266 -14.74 -1.98 12.13
N GLU A 267 -15.14 -1.59 10.93
CA GLU A 267 -16.54 -1.42 10.57
C GLU A 267 -17.30 -2.76 10.64
N ALA A 268 -16.76 -3.81 10.02
CA ALA A 268 -17.32 -5.17 10.04
C ALA A 268 -17.48 -5.70 11.48
N ASP A 269 -16.48 -5.51 12.34
CA ASP A 269 -16.50 -5.88 13.76
C ASP A 269 -17.66 -5.18 14.48
N THR A 270 -17.90 -3.90 14.18
CA THR A 270 -18.95 -3.11 14.84
C THR A 270 -20.36 -3.50 14.39
N MET A 271 -20.48 -4.02 13.17
CA MET A 271 -21.70 -4.61 12.64
C MET A 271 -21.87 -6.08 13.04
N GLY A 272 -20.87 -6.69 13.68
CA GLY A 272 -20.90 -8.11 14.07
C GLY A 272 -20.72 -9.08 12.90
N LEU A 273 -20.07 -8.64 11.82
CA LEU A 273 -19.86 -9.42 10.59
C LEU A 273 -18.59 -10.28 10.63
N THR A 274 -17.72 -10.05 11.61
CA THR A 274 -16.50 -10.84 11.82
C THR A 274 -16.70 -11.94 12.86
N SER A 275 -15.82 -12.93 12.81
CA SER A 275 -15.81 -14.08 13.71
C SER A 275 -14.46 -14.20 14.43
N ARG A 276 -14.38 -15.09 15.42
CA ARG A 276 -13.11 -15.40 16.09
C ARG A 276 -12.08 -16.05 15.15
N ALA A 277 -12.53 -16.70 14.08
CA ALA A 277 -11.66 -17.34 13.10
C ALA A 277 -10.91 -16.31 12.23
N ASP A 278 -11.37 -15.06 12.20
CA ASP A 278 -10.69 -13.96 11.51
C ASP A 278 -9.45 -13.44 12.28
N GLY A 279 -9.15 -14.05 13.43
CA GLY A 279 -8.02 -13.70 14.30
C GLY A 279 -8.24 -12.37 15.05
N CYS A 280 -7.24 -11.96 15.82
CA CYS A 280 -7.14 -10.60 16.34
C CYS A 280 -5.83 -10.04 15.82
N ARG A 281 -5.90 -9.02 14.95
CA ARG A 281 -4.72 -8.35 14.43
C ARG A 281 -4.63 -6.97 15.06
N ASN A 282 -3.46 -6.57 15.54
CA ASN A 282 -3.22 -5.17 15.85
C ASN A 282 -3.36 -4.39 14.54
N PRO A 283 -4.20 -3.34 14.49
CA PRO A 283 -4.26 -2.48 13.31
C PRO A 283 -2.85 -2.00 12.96
N ILE A 284 -2.45 -2.12 11.69
CA ILE A 284 -1.12 -1.65 11.28
C ILE A 284 -1.02 -0.14 11.45
N LEU A 285 -2.12 0.60 11.33
CA LEU A 285 -2.14 2.01 11.69
C LEU A 285 -1.65 2.25 13.13
N ASP A 286 -2.05 1.40 14.09
CA ASP A 286 -1.57 1.51 15.47
C ASP A 286 -0.06 1.20 15.57
N VAL A 287 0.43 0.20 14.82
CA VAL A 287 1.87 -0.13 14.76
C VAL A 287 2.68 1.02 14.16
N ILE A 288 2.23 1.62 13.05
CA ILE A 288 2.85 2.79 12.44
C ILE A 288 2.88 3.94 13.44
N LEU A 289 1.77 4.20 14.13
CA LEU A 289 1.71 5.27 15.13
C LEU A 289 2.64 4.99 16.31
N ASP A 290 2.75 3.75 16.78
CA ASP A 290 3.71 3.36 17.81
C ASP A 290 5.14 3.68 17.36
N GLU A 291 5.51 3.29 16.15
CA GLU A 291 6.82 3.54 15.57
C GLU A 291 7.13 5.05 15.45
N LEU A 292 6.19 5.84 14.90
CA LEU A 292 6.36 7.29 14.76
C LEU A 292 6.37 8.04 16.10
N THR A 293 5.77 7.47 17.14
CA THR A 293 5.80 8.06 18.49
C THR A 293 7.06 7.72 19.25
N TYR A 294 7.63 6.54 19.02
CA TYR A 294 8.88 6.11 19.62
C TYR A 294 10.07 6.77 18.92
N ASN A 295 10.08 6.76 17.59
CA ASN A 295 11.10 7.35 16.74
C ASN A 295 10.62 8.67 16.13
N ILE A 296 10.61 9.72 16.94
CA ILE A 296 10.14 11.07 16.55
C ILE A 296 10.88 11.61 15.31
N SER A 297 12.14 11.20 15.09
CA SER A 297 12.93 11.56 13.90
C SER A 297 12.30 11.09 12.59
N TYR A 298 11.49 10.02 12.61
CA TYR A 298 10.80 9.51 11.43
C TYR A 298 9.50 10.25 11.12
N LEU A 299 8.93 11.00 12.08
CA LEU A 299 7.64 11.66 11.90
C LEU A 299 7.63 12.65 10.73
N SER A 300 8.62 13.54 10.67
CA SER A 300 8.69 14.55 9.61
C SER A 300 8.94 13.93 8.23
N PRO A 301 9.97 13.07 8.03
CA PRO A 301 10.16 12.37 6.76
C PRO A 301 8.94 11.57 6.32
N PHE A 302 8.30 10.85 7.25
CA PHE A 302 7.13 10.02 6.96
C PHE A 302 5.95 10.87 6.45
N LEU A 303 5.60 11.95 7.16
CA LEU A 303 4.51 12.84 6.76
C LEU A 303 4.81 13.63 5.48
N LEU A 304 6.08 13.95 5.23
CA LEU A 304 6.51 14.63 4.01
C LEU A 304 6.31 13.73 2.78
N ILE A 305 6.72 12.48 2.91
CA ILE A 305 6.67 11.50 1.84
C ILE A 305 5.23 11.09 1.53
N PHE A 306 4.39 10.89 2.55
CA PHE A 306 3.04 10.37 2.37
C PHE A 306 2.10 11.38 1.67
N VAL A 307 1.81 11.16 0.39
CA VAL A 307 1.05 12.10 -0.46
C VAL A 307 -0.47 11.96 -0.34
N GLU A 308 -0.99 10.84 0.16
CA GLU A 308 -2.45 10.62 0.17
C GLU A 308 -3.10 11.34 1.35
N TRP A 309 -3.64 12.52 1.06
CA TRP A 309 -4.13 13.50 2.03
C TRP A 309 -5.14 12.95 3.03
N LYS A 310 -6.05 12.07 2.58
CA LYS A 310 -7.02 11.38 3.45
C LYS A 310 -6.33 10.62 4.58
N TRP A 311 -5.31 9.85 4.25
CA TRP A 311 -4.57 9.00 5.19
C TRP A 311 -3.56 9.81 5.98
N LYS A 312 -2.93 10.80 5.36
CA LYS A 312 -2.08 11.77 6.07
C LYS A 312 -2.85 12.45 7.20
N LEU A 313 -4.08 12.92 6.92
CA LEU A 313 -4.95 13.48 7.95
C LEU A 313 -5.34 12.44 9.01
N GLU A 314 -5.70 11.21 8.61
CA GLU A 314 -6.02 10.15 9.56
C GLU A 314 -4.85 9.85 10.52
N ILE A 315 -3.63 9.71 10.01
CA ILE A 315 -2.43 9.50 10.80
C ILE A 315 -2.23 10.65 11.79
N ILE A 316 -2.34 11.90 11.34
CA ILE A 316 -2.20 13.07 12.22
C ILE A 316 -3.24 13.07 13.33
N LEU A 317 -4.50 12.83 12.98
CA LEU A 317 -5.60 12.81 13.94
C LEU A 317 -5.41 11.70 14.98
N GLN A 318 -5.05 10.50 14.54
CA GLN A 318 -4.80 9.38 15.45
C GLN A 318 -3.55 9.59 16.30
N TYR A 319 -2.52 10.27 15.78
CA TYR A 319 -1.35 10.66 16.55
C TYR A 319 -1.77 11.57 17.73
N PHE A 320 -2.60 12.58 17.48
CA PHE A 320 -3.16 13.41 18.57
C PHE A 320 -4.00 12.56 19.55
N SER A 321 -4.82 11.65 19.04
CA SER A 321 -5.72 10.82 19.87
C SER A 321 -4.95 10.01 20.93
N LYS A 322 -3.74 9.54 20.60
CA LYS A 322 -2.85 8.79 21.51
C LYS A 322 -2.46 9.59 22.75
N TYR A 323 -2.20 10.89 22.61
CA TYR A 323 -1.76 11.75 23.72
C TYR A 323 -2.90 12.49 24.41
N CYS A 324 -4.00 12.74 23.71
CA CYS A 324 -5.12 13.54 24.22
C CYS A 324 -6.09 12.73 25.10
N GLY A 325 -5.95 11.41 25.13
CA GLY A 325 -6.70 10.49 25.98
C GLY A 325 -8.08 10.16 25.41
N LYS A 326 -8.44 8.87 25.42
CA LYS A 326 -9.82 8.43 25.22
C LYS A 326 -10.61 8.74 26.51
N PRO A 327 -11.85 9.24 26.47
CA PRO A 327 -12.71 9.16 27.65
C PRO A 327 -12.89 7.70 28.08
N ALA A 328 -13.06 7.50 29.38
CA ALA A 328 -12.81 6.31 30.18
C ALA A 328 -13.40 4.95 29.69
N VAL A 329 -12.69 3.87 30.05
CA VAL A 329 -13.13 2.47 30.23
C VAL A 329 -14.22 1.97 29.26
N ARG A 330 -13.79 1.26 28.22
CA ARG A 330 -14.67 0.63 27.22
C ARG A 330 -15.10 -0.76 27.69
N THR A 331 -16.31 -0.90 28.21
CA THR A 331 -16.95 -2.22 28.31
C THR A 331 -17.46 -2.67 26.94
N ARG A 332 -17.44 -3.99 26.71
CA ARG A 332 -17.58 -4.71 25.43
C ARG A 332 -18.85 -4.45 24.59
N ARG A 333 -19.73 -3.51 24.96
CA ARG A 333 -21.04 -3.28 24.33
C ARG A 333 -21.59 -1.84 24.34
N SER A 334 -20.83 -0.82 24.73
CA SER A 334 -21.34 0.57 24.77
C SER A 334 -20.81 1.42 23.62
N ASP A 335 -21.75 2.02 22.89
CA ASP A 335 -21.70 3.06 21.85
C ASP A 335 -20.35 3.41 21.26
N ASN A 336 -20.25 3.14 19.96
CA ASN A 336 -19.05 3.21 19.17
C ASN A 336 -18.73 4.61 18.62
N SER A 337 -19.38 5.66 19.12
CA SER A 337 -18.96 7.02 18.79
C SER A 337 -17.64 7.29 19.52
N GLN A 338 -16.53 7.01 18.84
CA GLN A 338 -15.42 7.94 18.98
C GLN A 338 -16.06 9.32 18.79
N HIS A 339 -15.99 10.21 19.78
CA HIS A 339 -16.19 11.63 19.50
C HIS A 339 -15.46 11.92 18.19
N ASP A 340 -16.18 12.34 17.15
CA ASP A 340 -15.65 12.38 15.79
C ASP A 340 -14.27 13.01 15.83
N LEU A 341 -13.25 12.20 15.56
CA LEU A 341 -11.86 12.63 15.67
C LEU A 341 -11.64 13.58 14.49
N THR A 342 -11.97 14.84 14.68
CA THR A 342 -11.91 15.87 13.64
C THR A 342 -10.77 16.83 13.92
N LEU A 343 -10.30 17.49 12.85
CA LEU A 343 -9.30 18.55 12.99
C LEU A 343 -9.82 19.72 13.82
N GLU A 344 -11.09 20.08 13.67
CA GLU A 344 -11.74 21.08 14.53
C GLU A 344 -11.58 20.71 16.02
N ASN A 345 -11.93 19.47 16.39
CA ASN A 345 -11.81 19.00 17.77
C ASN A 345 -10.37 19.03 18.26
N VAL A 346 -9.39 18.65 17.41
CA VAL A 346 -7.96 18.79 17.75
C VAL A 346 -7.57 20.25 17.99
N LEU A 347 -8.02 21.19 17.15
CA LEU A 347 -7.71 22.62 17.30
C LEU A 347 -8.32 23.21 18.58
N THR A 348 -9.47 22.71 19.05
CA THR A 348 -10.05 23.15 20.33
C THR A 348 -9.14 22.89 21.53
N LEU A 349 -8.28 21.87 21.45
CA LEU A 349 -7.27 21.57 22.50
C LEU A 349 -6.23 22.69 22.66
N PHE A 350 -6.13 23.58 21.67
CA PHE A 350 -5.21 24.71 21.66
C PHE A 350 -5.92 26.06 21.80
N SER A 351 -7.22 26.07 22.13
CA SER A 351 -8.03 27.29 22.26
C SER A 351 -7.63 28.17 23.45
N THR A 352 -7.05 27.59 24.51
CA THR A 352 -6.56 28.34 25.69
C THR A 352 -5.13 27.98 26.04
N ALA A 353 -4.39 28.91 26.66
CA ALA A 353 -3.01 28.68 27.08
C ALA A 353 -2.85 27.50 28.06
N ALA A 354 -3.84 27.24 28.92
CA ALA A 354 -3.80 26.12 29.88
C ALA A 354 -3.88 24.76 29.16
N THR A 355 -4.83 24.60 28.24
CA THR A 355 -5.00 23.40 27.42
C THR A 355 -3.82 23.20 26.48
N THR A 356 -3.33 24.26 25.84
CA THR A 356 -2.14 24.23 24.98
C THR A 356 -0.93 23.73 25.76
N LYS A 357 -0.70 24.26 26.98
CA LYS A 357 0.41 23.85 27.85
C LYS A 357 0.33 22.38 28.24
N ALA A 358 -0.87 21.85 28.48
CA ALA A 358 -1.07 20.45 28.82
C ALA A 358 -0.69 19.52 27.65
N ILE A 359 -1.05 19.89 26.41
CA ILE A 359 -0.74 19.10 25.21
C ILE A 359 0.75 19.19 24.85
N VAL A 360 1.32 20.40 24.82
CA VAL A 360 2.74 20.61 24.49
C VAL A 360 3.65 19.88 25.49
N LYS A 361 3.25 19.77 26.76
CA LYS A 361 3.97 18.95 27.75
C LYS A 361 4.02 17.46 27.40
N LYS A 362 3.04 16.93 26.67
CA LYS A 362 2.94 15.51 26.33
C LYS A 362 3.72 15.13 25.06
N MET A 363 3.75 16.01 24.05
CA MET A 363 4.28 15.67 22.73
C MET A 363 5.38 16.62 22.23
N SER A 364 5.83 17.62 23.01
CA SER A 364 6.72 18.73 22.62
C SER A 364 6.07 19.78 21.71
N SER A 365 6.65 20.98 21.63
CA SER A 365 6.12 22.06 20.79
C SER A 365 6.35 21.80 19.31
N GLU A 366 7.49 21.22 18.97
CA GLU A 366 7.97 20.98 17.62
C GLU A 366 7.07 19.97 16.89
N VAL A 367 6.71 18.87 17.58
CA VAL A 367 5.78 17.86 17.04
C VAL A 367 4.39 18.44 16.84
N VAL A 368 3.86 19.23 17.79
CA VAL A 368 2.54 19.87 17.63
C VAL A 368 2.54 20.76 16.39
N GLN A 369 3.54 21.61 16.24
CA GLN A 369 3.62 22.55 15.13
C GLN A 369 3.69 21.81 13.79
N LEU A 370 4.54 20.78 13.70
CA LEU A 370 4.67 19.95 12.51
C LEU A 370 3.36 19.26 12.13
N LEU A 371 2.67 18.64 13.10
CA LEU A 371 1.40 17.93 12.89
C LEU A 371 0.30 18.89 12.45
N LEU A 372 0.16 20.03 13.14
CA LEU A 372 -0.83 21.05 12.78
C LEU A 372 -0.54 21.61 11.39
N ALA A 373 0.71 21.95 11.07
CA ALA A 373 1.07 22.50 9.77
C ALA A 373 0.76 21.51 8.62
N ASN A 374 1.06 20.22 8.80
CA ASN A 374 0.67 19.18 7.84
C ASN A 374 -0.85 19.02 7.74
N ALA A 375 -1.59 19.09 8.85
CA ALA A 375 -3.06 19.03 8.81
C ALA A 375 -3.66 20.23 8.08
N TYR A 376 -3.11 21.42 8.26
CA TYR A 376 -3.55 22.62 7.55
C TYR A 376 -3.23 22.53 6.05
N GLN A 377 -2.09 21.96 5.68
CA GLN A 377 -1.77 21.66 4.28
C GLN A 377 -2.81 20.73 3.65
N VAL A 378 -3.28 19.69 4.36
CA VAL A 378 -4.39 18.83 3.88
C VAL A 378 -5.66 19.64 3.64
N CYS A 379 -6.02 20.57 4.55
CA CYS A 379 -7.20 21.41 4.37
C CYS A 379 -7.13 22.28 3.11
N LEU A 380 -5.95 22.82 2.78
CA LEU A 380 -5.77 23.62 1.57
C LEU A 380 -5.93 22.78 0.30
N HIS A 381 -5.38 21.56 0.28
CA HIS A 381 -5.52 20.67 -0.88
C HIS A 381 -6.98 20.30 -1.13
N LEU A 382 -7.72 19.94 -0.07
CA LEU A 382 -9.13 19.54 -0.21
C LEU A 382 -10.06 20.70 -0.63
N GLU A 383 -9.72 21.95 -0.32
CA GLU A 383 -10.47 23.11 -0.80
C GLU A 383 -10.22 23.39 -2.29
N CYS A 384 -9.02 23.04 -2.79
CA CYS A 384 -8.66 23.21 -4.20
C CYS A 384 -9.21 22.08 -5.10
N ASP A 385 -9.37 20.86 -4.58
CA ASP A 385 -9.92 19.73 -5.32
C ASP A 385 -11.44 19.81 -5.46
N SER A 386 -11.92 19.88 -6.71
CA SER A 386 -13.37 19.93 -7.02
C SER A 386 -14.10 18.62 -6.75
N SER A 387 -13.38 17.50 -6.62
CA SER A 387 -13.92 16.23 -6.14
C SER A 387 -13.96 16.22 -4.62
N LYS A 388 -15.09 16.62 -4.04
CA LYS A 388 -15.29 16.58 -2.59
C LYS A 388 -15.25 15.14 -2.10
N ASP A 389 -14.09 14.69 -1.58
CA ASP A 389 -14.03 13.50 -0.74
C ASP A 389 -14.80 13.76 0.56
N SER A 390 -16.08 13.37 0.55
CA SER A 390 -17.03 13.70 1.62
C SER A 390 -16.60 13.17 2.99
N ASP A 391 -15.82 12.08 3.03
CA ASP A 391 -15.37 11.50 4.29
C ASP A 391 -14.18 12.25 4.87
N THR A 392 -13.26 12.70 4.02
CA THR A 392 -12.14 13.55 4.47
C THR A 392 -12.66 14.94 4.88
N THR A 393 -13.66 15.50 4.20
CA THR A 393 -14.29 16.77 4.63
C THR A 393 -14.96 16.63 6.01
N LYS A 394 -15.64 15.52 6.30
CA LYS A 394 -16.21 15.26 7.64
C LYS A 394 -15.13 15.24 8.72
N LYS A 395 -13.95 14.68 8.42
CA LYS A 395 -12.79 14.66 9.34
C LYS A 395 -12.16 16.03 9.57
N ILE A 396 -12.38 17.01 8.69
CA ILE A 396 -11.99 18.40 8.99
C ILE A 396 -12.93 18.98 10.06
N GLY A 397 -14.24 18.74 9.92
CA GLY A 397 -15.27 19.12 10.88
C GLY A 397 -15.78 20.57 10.75
N ALA A 398 -15.00 21.47 10.16
CA ALA A 398 -15.34 22.89 10.03
C ALA A 398 -14.95 23.49 8.68
N THR A 399 -15.42 24.71 8.41
CA THR A 399 -15.07 25.46 7.19
C THR A 399 -13.60 25.88 7.18
N LEU A 400 -13.01 26.08 5.99
CA LEU A 400 -11.62 26.56 5.87
C LEU A 400 -11.39 27.86 6.64
N LEU A 401 -12.38 28.76 6.70
CA LEU A 401 -12.29 29.98 7.50
C LEU A 401 -12.13 29.68 9.00
N GLN A 402 -13.03 28.88 9.57
CA GLN A 402 -13.00 28.51 10.99
C GLN A 402 -11.71 27.76 11.36
N ILE A 403 -11.26 26.84 10.49
CA ILE A 403 -9.99 26.13 10.66
C ILE A 403 -8.82 27.11 10.63
N SER A 404 -8.79 28.05 9.68
CA SER A 404 -7.71 29.04 9.55
C SER A 404 -7.62 29.94 10.79
N GLU A 405 -8.76 30.39 11.33
CA GLU A 405 -8.79 31.18 12.56
C GLU A 405 -8.32 30.39 13.78
N SER A 406 -8.82 29.16 13.92
CA SER A 406 -8.48 28.28 15.03
C SER A 406 -7.00 27.89 14.99
N PHE A 407 -6.45 27.67 13.80
CA PHE A 407 -5.04 27.41 13.56
C PHE A 407 -4.15 28.59 14.00
N VAL A 408 -4.48 29.82 13.56
CA VAL A 408 -3.76 31.03 13.97
C VAL A 408 -3.83 31.22 15.49
N SER A 409 -5.00 30.99 16.09
CA SER A 409 -5.19 31.05 17.54
C SER A 409 -4.33 30.01 18.29
N ALA A 410 -4.26 28.78 17.76
CA ALA A 410 -3.43 27.72 18.33
C ALA A 410 -1.94 28.12 18.37
N PHE A 411 -1.39 28.61 17.26
CA PHE A 411 0.01 29.08 17.21
C PHE A 411 0.26 30.30 18.11
N HIS A 412 -0.70 31.20 18.24
CA HIS A 412 -0.63 32.32 19.17
C HIS A 412 -0.55 31.83 20.63
N ASN A 413 -1.40 30.88 21.01
CA ASN A 413 -1.39 30.32 22.36
C ASN A 413 -0.13 29.49 22.63
N MET A 414 0.42 28.77 21.64
CA MET A 414 1.72 28.11 21.75
C MET A 414 2.85 29.11 21.99
N ARG A 415 2.88 30.23 21.28
CA ARG A 415 3.87 31.29 21.51
C ARG A 415 3.73 31.96 22.89
N LYS A 416 2.51 32.09 23.41
CA LYS A 416 2.30 32.62 24.77
C LYS A 416 2.92 31.74 25.85
N ILE A 417 2.84 30.41 25.69
CA ILE A 417 3.38 29.47 26.68
C ILE A 417 4.88 29.23 26.51
N ASN A 418 5.40 29.44 25.29
CA ASN A 418 6.81 29.34 24.94
C ASN A 418 7.20 30.54 24.06
N PRO A 419 7.67 31.65 24.65
CA PRO A 419 8.08 32.83 23.88
C PRO A 419 9.22 32.56 22.90
N ASP A 420 10.11 31.62 23.24
CA ASP A 420 11.28 31.23 22.45
C ASP A 420 10.96 30.15 21.39
N MET A 421 9.67 29.88 21.17
CA MET A 421 9.19 28.92 20.18
C MET A 421 9.74 29.23 18.79
N GLN A 422 10.64 28.36 18.31
CA GLN A 422 11.15 28.40 16.95
C GLN A 422 10.14 27.76 16.01
N LEU A 423 9.99 28.36 14.83
CA LEU A 423 9.20 27.80 13.73
C LEU A 423 10.14 27.50 12.58
N SER A 424 10.05 26.29 12.04
CA SER A 424 10.64 25.90 10.76
C SER A 424 10.07 26.76 9.62
N PRO A 425 10.75 26.81 8.46
CA PRO A 425 10.22 27.48 7.26
C PRO A 425 8.82 26.98 6.88
N PHE A 426 8.61 25.66 6.94
CA PHE A 426 7.32 25.03 6.64
C PHE A 426 6.18 25.51 7.55
N GLU A 427 6.40 25.55 8.86
CA GLU A 427 5.38 26.00 9.82
C GLU A 427 5.10 27.51 9.69
N LYS A 428 6.12 28.31 9.38
CA LYS A 428 5.96 29.75 9.09
C LYS A 428 5.08 29.97 7.87
N GLU A 429 5.32 29.21 6.81
CA GLU A 429 4.53 29.27 5.58
C GLU A 429 3.08 28.87 5.83
N ALA A 430 2.84 27.77 6.56
CA ALA A 430 1.49 27.35 6.94
C ALA A 430 0.76 28.43 7.75
N LEU A 431 1.42 29.02 8.76
CA LEU A 431 0.85 30.09 9.58
C LEU A 431 0.56 31.37 8.80
N PHE A 432 1.48 31.78 7.93
CA PHE A 432 1.28 32.94 7.05
C PHE A 432 0.10 32.72 6.09
N THR A 433 0.02 31.53 5.51
CA THR A 433 -1.07 31.14 4.61
C THR A 433 -2.41 31.13 5.36
N ALA A 434 -2.47 30.56 6.57
CA ALA A 434 -3.67 30.56 7.39
C ALA A 434 -4.17 31.96 7.74
N ALA A 435 -3.27 32.86 8.16
CA ALA A 435 -3.62 34.24 8.45
C ALA A 435 -4.15 34.98 7.20
N SER A 436 -3.53 34.71 6.05
CA SER A 436 -3.95 35.29 4.77
C SER A 436 -5.32 34.78 4.33
N MET A 437 -5.54 33.46 4.39
CA MET A 437 -6.83 32.83 4.05
C MET A 437 -7.95 33.31 4.97
N ALA A 438 -7.73 33.38 6.29
CA ALA A 438 -8.71 33.90 7.23
C ALA A 438 -9.12 35.34 6.89
N ARG A 439 -8.17 36.20 6.49
CA ARG A 439 -8.46 37.57 6.07
C ARG A 439 -9.23 37.63 4.76
N VAL A 440 -8.83 36.87 3.75
CA VAL A 440 -9.48 36.83 2.43
C VAL A 440 -10.92 36.31 2.54
N LEU A 441 -11.12 35.20 3.26
CA LEU A 441 -12.43 34.57 3.40
C LEU A 441 -13.40 35.43 4.22
N LYS A 442 -12.93 36.12 5.27
CA LYS A 442 -13.74 37.11 6.01
C LYS A 442 -14.22 38.26 5.13
N ASN A 443 -13.35 38.76 4.26
CA ASN A 443 -13.68 39.86 3.37
C ASN A 443 -14.68 39.46 2.28
N LYS A 444 -14.76 38.17 1.91
CA LYS A 444 -15.76 37.65 0.96
C LYS A 444 -17.14 37.44 1.59
N GLN A 445 -17.23 37.38 2.92
CA GLN A 445 -18.50 37.23 3.66
C GLN A 445 -19.14 38.57 4.06
N ARG A 446 -18.42 39.68 3.88
CA ARG A 446 -18.92 41.06 4.01
C ARG A 446 -19.37 41.56 2.66
#